data_AF-A0A961NKV6-F1
#
_entry.id   AF-A0A961NKV6-F1
#
_cell.length_a   1.000
_cell.length_b   1.000
_cell.length_c   1.000
_cell.angle_alpha   90.00
_cell.angle_beta   90.00
_cell.angle_gamma   90.00
#
_symmetry.space_group_name_H-M   'P 1'
#
loop_
_entity.id
_entity.type
_entity.pdbx_description
1 polymer ?
#
loop_
_entity_poly.entity_id
_entity_poly.type
_entity_poly.pdbx_seq_one_letter_code
_entity_poly.pdbx_strand_id
1 'polypeptide(L)'
;MLRYRALLSIALVSIGALGMLQCDPSDSTSEERISSADVELFEARCGACHTLEPTPLNGPPARGIAMQYRRSYSDRETAIASIVAFAQYPTAASALLPHAVGRFGLIPRMQFDPEELDRIVAMIWASPDAYF
;
A
#
# COMPACT_ATOMS: atom_id res chain seq x y z
N MET A 1 -5.53 73.84 42.47
CA MET A 1 -6.01 72.58 43.08
C MET A 1 -6.69 71.76 41.99
N LEU A 2 -6.08 70.69 41.48
CA LEU A 2 -6.69 69.36 41.28
C LEU A 2 -5.70 68.46 40.52
N ARG A 3 -5.44 67.30 41.10
CA ARG A 3 -4.62 66.20 40.58
C ARG A 3 -5.42 65.45 39.53
N TYR A 4 -4.81 64.96 38.46
CA TYR A 4 -5.11 63.61 37.96
C TYR A 4 -3.93 63.06 37.16
N ARG A 5 -3.38 61.95 37.67
CA ARG A 5 -2.39 61.11 36.99
C ARG A 5 -3.18 60.14 36.12
N ALA A 6 -2.83 60.03 34.84
CA ALA A 6 -3.23 58.90 34.02
C ALA A 6 -1.98 58.39 33.29
N LEU A 7 -1.78 57.08 33.44
CA LEU A 7 -0.57 56.34 33.14
C LEU A 7 -0.52 55.90 31.67
N LEU A 8 0.71 55.64 31.23
CA LEU A 8 1.12 54.61 30.28
C LEU A 8 0.26 54.39 29.02
N SER A 9 0.87 54.63 27.87
CA SER A 9 0.72 53.71 26.74
C SER A 9 2.10 53.47 26.14
N ILE A 10 2.56 52.24 26.33
CA ILE A 10 3.80 51.70 25.80
C ILE A 10 3.66 51.65 24.28
N ALA A 11 4.44 52.46 23.58
CA ALA A 11 4.69 52.30 22.16
C ALA A 11 5.82 51.28 22.00
N LEU A 12 5.51 50.04 21.61
CA LEU A 12 6.54 49.09 21.19
C LEU A 12 6.10 48.29 19.96
N VAL A 13 6.65 48.73 18.83
CA VAL A 13 7.26 47.94 17.75
C VAL A 13 6.38 46.90 17.06
N SER A 14 5.77 47.32 15.96
CA SER A 14 5.32 46.46 14.88
C SER A 14 6.54 45.78 14.24
N ILE A 15 6.87 44.57 14.65
CA ILE A 15 7.81 43.71 13.92
C ILE A 15 7.04 43.12 12.74
N GLY A 16 7.13 43.80 11.60
CA GLY A 16 6.88 43.20 10.31
C GLY A 16 8.02 42.23 9.99
N ALA A 17 7.75 40.94 10.07
CA ALA A 17 8.59 39.92 9.49
C ALA A 17 7.70 39.04 8.60
N LEU A 18 8.03 39.12 7.30
CA LEU A 18 7.64 38.25 6.20
C LEU A 18 7.33 36.82 6.66
N GLY A 19 6.20 36.32 6.18
CA GLY A 19 5.87 34.90 6.22
C GLY A 19 7.00 34.06 5.63
N MET A 20 7.64 33.31 6.51
CA MET A 20 8.31 32.07 6.12
C MET A 20 7.21 31.03 5.97
N LEU A 21 6.78 30.86 4.72
CA LEU A 21 5.98 29.74 4.25
C LEU A 21 6.78 28.47 4.55
N GLN A 22 6.49 27.83 5.68
CA GLN A 22 6.93 26.46 5.94
C GLN A 22 6.15 25.56 4.99
N CYS A 23 6.72 25.36 3.81
CA CYS A 23 6.41 24.20 2.99
C CYS A 23 7.11 23.05 3.69
N ASP A 24 6.39 22.31 4.54
CA ASP A 24 6.80 20.96 4.89
C ASP A 24 6.62 20.13 3.62
N PRO A 25 7.70 19.67 2.95
CA PRO A 25 7.56 18.58 2.00
C PRO A 25 7.16 17.37 2.85
N SER A 26 5.86 17.10 2.89
CA SER A 26 5.35 15.78 3.20
C SER A 26 5.88 14.86 2.11
N ASP A 27 7.06 14.32 2.36
CA ASP A 27 7.58 13.15 1.67
C ASP A 27 6.59 12.02 1.93
N SER A 28 5.66 11.83 0.99
CA SER A 28 4.67 10.77 0.99
C SER A 28 5.35 9.46 0.63
N THR A 29 6.32 9.05 1.44
CA THR A 29 6.59 7.64 1.66
C THR A 29 6.06 7.33 3.06
N SER A 30 4.73 7.29 3.18
CA SER A 30 4.14 6.54 4.28
C SER A 30 4.64 5.11 4.12
N GLU A 31 5.56 4.67 4.97
CA GLU A 31 5.90 3.26 5.10
C GLU A 31 4.57 2.50 5.22
N GLU A 32 4.21 1.76 4.18
CA GLU A 32 2.92 1.09 4.16
C GLU A 32 2.96 -0.04 5.18
N ARG A 33 2.33 0.20 6.33
CA ARG A 33 2.29 -0.75 7.43
C ARG A 33 1.24 -1.80 7.10
N ILE A 34 1.67 -3.05 7.09
CA ILE A 34 0.77 -4.21 7.05
C ILE A 34 -0.21 -4.10 8.22
N SER A 35 -1.50 -3.94 7.91
CA SER A 35 -2.58 -3.94 8.89
C SER A 35 -3.07 -5.36 9.14
N SER A 36 -3.43 -5.69 10.39
CA SER A 36 -4.04 -6.98 10.71
C SER A 36 -5.36 -7.19 9.96
N ALA A 37 -6.11 -6.11 9.70
CA ALA A 37 -7.36 -6.18 8.96
C ALA A 37 -7.15 -6.60 7.48
N ASP A 38 -6.03 -6.21 6.86
CA ASP A 38 -5.71 -6.61 5.48
C ASP A 38 -5.25 -8.07 5.42
N VAL A 39 -4.56 -8.55 6.46
CA VAL A 39 -4.19 -9.96 6.63
C VAL A 39 -5.42 -10.84 6.79
N GLU A 40 -6.36 -10.46 7.67
CA GLU A 40 -7.63 -11.17 7.85
C GLU A 40 -8.46 -11.18 6.56
N LEU A 41 -8.46 -10.06 5.83
CA LEU A 41 -9.14 -9.98 4.53
C LEU A 41 -8.50 -10.94 3.50
N PHE A 42 -7.17 -11.01 3.44
CA PHE A 42 -6.46 -11.99 2.61
C PHE A 42 -6.82 -13.42 3.01
N GLU A 43 -6.82 -13.75 4.29
CA GLU A 43 -7.16 -15.10 4.77
C GLU A 43 -8.59 -15.48 4.37
N ALA A 44 -9.55 -14.56 4.53
CA ALA A 44 -10.95 -14.77 4.19
C ALA A 44 -11.21 -14.92 2.68
N ARG A 45 -10.45 -14.20 1.83
CA ARG A 45 -10.68 -14.14 0.38
C ARG A 45 -9.78 -15.07 -0.43
N CYS A 46 -8.54 -15.25 0.01
CA CYS A 46 -7.46 -15.89 -0.74
C CYS A 46 -6.84 -17.10 0.00
N GLY A 47 -7.01 -17.19 1.32
CA GLY A 47 -6.38 -18.18 2.19
C GLY A 47 -6.74 -19.64 1.90
N ALA A 48 -7.84 -19.89 1.20
CA ALA A 48 -8.22 -21.25 0.77
C ALA A 48 -7.24 -21.87 -0.23
N CYS A 49 -6.52 -21.04 -0.99
CA CYS A 49 -5.58 -21.48 -2.02
C CYS A 49 -4.16 -20.95 -1.82
N HIS A 50 -4.01 -19.75 -1.27
CA HIS A 50 -2.73 -19.07 -1.11
C HIS A 50 -2.32 -18.99 0.36
N THR A 51 -1.02 -19.13 0.61
CA THR A 51 -0.40 -18.91 1.91
C THR A 51 0.40 -17.61 1.89
N LEU A 52 0.53 -16.94 3.04
CA LEU A 52 1.55 -15.89 3.20
C LEU A 52 2.95 -16.50 3.38
N GLU A 53 3.02 -17.70 3.96
CA GLU A 53 4.27 -18.41 4.24
C GLU A 53 4.82 -19.18 3.02
N PRO A 54 6.12 -19.50 2.96
CA PRO A 54 6.77 -20.09 1.79
C PRO A 54 6.19 -21.43 1.30
N THR A 55 5.47 -22.15 2.17
CA THR A 55 4.90 -23.46 1.82
C THR A 55 3.63 -23.27 1.00
N PRO A 56 3.56 -23.77 -0.25
CA PRO A 56 2.36 -23.64 -1.10
C PRO A 56 1.21 -24.54 -0.62
N LEU A 57 -0.02 -24.14 -0.96
CA LEU A 57 -1.22 -24.99 -0.89
C LEU A 57 -1.66 -25.35 -2.32
N ASN A 58 -2.87 -24.93 -2.72
CA ASN A 58 -3.43 -25.12 -4.05
C ASN A 58 -3.00 -24.01 -5.03
N GLY A 59 -2.31 -22.99 -4.55
CA GLY A 59 -1.71 -21.90 -5.33
C GLY A 59 -0.32 -21.54 -4.83
N PRO A 60 0.42 -20.67 -5.56
CA PRO A 60 1.72 -20.19 -5.13
C PRO A 60 1.61 -19.32 -3.86
N PRO A 61 2.64 -19.28 -2.99
CA PRO A 61 2.67 -18.38 -1.85
C PRO A 61 2.56 -16.91 -2.28
N ALA A 62 1.76 -16.12 -1.58
CA ALA A 62 1.50 -14.72 -1.90
C ALA A 62 2.78 -13.87 -1.87
N ARG A 63 3.68 -14.08 -0.89
CA ARG A 63 4.98 -13.40 -0.85
C ARG A 63 5.85 -13.73 -2.08
N GLY A 64 5.75 -14.95 -2.62
CA GLY A 64 6.42 -15.33 -3.87
C GLY A 64 5.85 -14.63 -5.10
N ILE A 65 4.53 -14.40 -5.12
CA ILE A 65 3.88 -13.57 -6.15
C ILE A 65 4.42 -12.14 -6.06
N ALA A 66 4.39 -11.52 -4.87
CA ALA A 66 4.89 -10.17 -4.66
C ALA A 66 6.35 -10.00 -5.12
N MET A 67 7.23 -10.93 -4.72
CA MET A 67 8.63 -10.94 -5.16
C MET A 67 8.75 -10.91 -6.69
N GLN A 68 7.98 -11.75 -7.41
CA GLN A 68 8.05 -11.80 -8.87
C GLN A 68 7.56 -10.52 -9.53
N TYR A 69 6.50 -9.91 -9.00
CA TYR A 69 5.98 -8.64 -9.48
C TYR A 69 6.95 -7.50 -9.20
N ARG A 70 7.57 -7.45 -8.01
CA ARG A 70 8.66 -6.49 -7.69
C ARG A 70 9.84 -6.58 -8.65
N ARG A 71 10.15 -7.77 -9.17
CA ARG A 71 11.23 -7.97 -10.16
C ARG A 71 10.83 -7.55 -11.58
N SER A 72 9.53 -7.53 -11.87
CA SER A 72 9.00 -7.32 -13.23
C SER A 72 8.51 -5.90 -13.46
N TYR A 73 8.22 -5.15 -12.39
CA TYR A 73 7.72 -3.78 -12.43
C TYR A 73 8.65 -2.85 -11.64
N SER A 74 8.95 -1.69 -12.21
CA SER A 74 9.69 -0.62 -11.53
C SER A 74 8.79 0.26 -10.66
N ASP A 75 7.48 0.17 -10.86
CA ASP A 75 6.45 1.02 -10.26
C ASP A 75 5.46 0.15 -9.48
N ARG A 76 5.20 0.54 -8.22
CA ARG A 76 4.38 -0.23 -7.30
C ARG A 76 2.93 -0.26 -7.75
N GLU A 77 2.38 0.89 -8.10
CA GLU A 77 0.97 1.08 -8.45
C GLU A 77 0.63 0.30 -9.72
N THR A 78 1.54 0.30 -10.70
CA THR A 78 1.42 -0.52 -11.91
C THR A 78 1.46 -2.02 -11.59
N ALA A 79 2.32 -2.44 -10.66
CA ALA A 79 2.38 -3.85 -10.26
C ALA A 79 1.09 -4.30 -9.56
N ILE A 80 0.57 -3.49 -8.63
CA ILE A 80 -0.69 -3.75 -7.93
C ILE A 80 -1.83 -3.84 -8.93
N ALA A 81 -1.98 -2.85 -9.80
CA ALA A 81 -3.01 -2.83 -10.84
C ALA A 81 -2.92 -4.07 -11.75
N SER A 82 -1.71 -4.53 -12.06
CA SER A 82 -1.51 -5.75 -12.86
C SER A 82 -1.96 -7.02 -12.13
N ILE A 83 -1.65 -7.15 -10.83
CA ILE A 83 -2.13 -8.30 -10.03
C ILE A 83 -3.66 -8.26 -9.92
N VAL A 84 -4.25 -7.09 -9.63
CA VAL A 84 -5.71 -6.91 -9.53
C VAL A 84 -6.39 -7.25 -10.85
N ALA A 85 -5.87 -6.78 -11.98
CA ALA A 85 -6.39 -7.10 -13.30
C ALA A 85 -6.31 -8.60 -13.61
N PHE A 86 -5.19 -9.25 -13.24
CA PHE A 86 -5.03 -10.69 -13.41
C PHE A 86 -6.01 -11.48 -12.54
N ALA A 87 -6.24 -11.09 -11.28
CA ALA A 87 -7.21 -11.74 -10.40
C ALA A 87 -8.64 -11.63 -10.94
N GLN A 88 -9.02 -10.48 -11.50
CA GLN A 88 -10.36 -10.25 -12.05
C GLN A 88 -10.60 -10.86 -13.44
N TYR A 89 -9.55 -11.02 -14.24
CA TYR A 89 -9.63 -11.53 -15.62
C TYR A 89 -8.43 -12.44 -15.96
N PRO A 90 -8.27 -13.58 -15.26
CA PRO A 90 -7.12 -14.43 -15.44
C PRO A 90 -7.17 -15.12 -16.81
N THR A 91 -6.05 -15.08 -17.53
CA THR A 91 -5.82 -15.92 -18.72
C THR A 91 -4.41 -16.48 -18.65
N ALA A 92 -4.16 -17.63 -19.29
CA ALA A 92 -2.81 -18.18 -19.34
C ALA A 92 -1.82 -17.22 -20.03
N ALA A 93 -2.28 -16.43 -21.01
CA ALA A 93 -1.46 -15.46 -21.73
C ALA A 93 -1.13 -14.20 -20.91
N SER A 94 -1.99 -13.81 -19.97
CA SER A 94 -1.77 -12.65 -19.10
C SER A 94 -1.05 -13.00 -17.79
N ALA A 95 -0.70 -14.27 -17.57
CA ALA A 95 -0.04 -14.70 -16.36
C ALA A 95 1.45 -14.32 -16.35
N LEU A 96 1.86 -13.47 -15.40
CA LEU A 96 3.27 -13.16 -15.17
C LEU A 96 4.05 -14.39 -14.63
N LEU A 97 3.36 -15.33 -13.99
CA LEU A 97 3.92 -16.56 -13.45
C LEU A 97 3.44 -17.79 -14.26
N PRO A 98 3.93 -18.00 -15.50
CA PRO A 98 3.48 -19.12 -16.32
C PRO A 98 3.81 -20.48 -15.70
N HIS A 99 4.91 -20.59 -14.95
CA HIS A 99 5.24 -21.79 -14.19
C HIS A 99 4.23 -22.11 -13.09
N ALA A 100 3.67 -21.09 -12.43
CA ALA A 100 2.61 -21.28 -11.44
C ALA A 100 1.33 -21.78 -12.11
N VAL A 101 0.97 -21.25 -13.29
CA VAL A 101 -0.16 -21.76 -14.08
C VAL A 101 0.05 -23.22 -14.48
N GLY A 102 1.27 -23.59 -14.90
CA GLY A 102 1.59 -24.99 -15.22
C GLY A 102 1.50 -25.94 -14.03
N ARG A 103 1.82 -25.47 -12.81
CA ARG A 103 1.82 -26.29 -11.59
C ARG A 103 0.46 -26.37 -10.89
N PHE A 104 -0.24 -25.25 -10.78
CA PHE A 104 -1.46 -25.10 -9.98
C PHE A 104 -2.72 -24.95 -10.83
N GLY A 105 -2.56 -24.75 -12.14
CA GLY A 105 -3.65 -24.34 -13.02
C GLY A 105 -3.86 -22.82 -13.00
N LEU A 106 -4.81 -22.37 -13.81
CA LEU A 106 -5.22 -20.97 -13.84
C LEU A 106 -6.14 -20.69 -12.66
N ILE A 107 -5.88 -19.62 -11.91
CA ILE A 107 -6.76 -19.19 -10.83
C ILE A 107 -8.16 -18.88 -11.38
N PRO A 108 -9.25 -19.12 -10.61
CA PRO A 108 -10.59 -18.74 -11.04
C PRO A 108 -10.72 -17.21 -11.12
N ARG A 109 -11.73 -16.76 -11.87
CA ARG A 109 -12.07 -15.33 -11.95
C ARG A 109 -12.56 -14.82 -10.59
N MET A 110 -11.83 -13.90 -9.98
CA MET A 110 -12.18 -13.33 -8.69
C MET A 110 -13.13 -12.14 -8.89
N GLN A 111 -14.36 -12.26 -8.40
CA GLN A 111 -15.40 -11.23 -8.48
C GLN A 111 -15.55 -10.53 -7.12
N PHE A 112 -14.44 -10.02 -6.60
CA PHE A 112 -14.40 -9.26 -5.36
C PHE A 112 -14.47 -7.76 -5.65
N ASP A 113 -14.77 -7.01 -4.60
CA ASP A 113 -14.74 -5.57 -4.62
C ASP A 113 -13.33 -5.06 -5.00
N PRO A 114 -13.19 -4.12 -5.95
CA PRO A 114 -11.89 -3.64 -6.40
C PRO A 114 -11.05 -3.05 -5.27
N GLU A 115 -11.67 -2.34 -4.33
CA GLU A 115 -11.00 -1.74 -3.18
C GLU A 115 -10.52 -2.82 -2.18
N GLU A 116 -11.29 -3.90 -1.98
CA GLU A 116 -10.81 -5.08 -1.23
C GLU A 116 -9.58 -5.71 -1.90
N LEU A 117 -9.61 -5.90 -3.23
CA LEU A 117 -8.49 -6.48 -3.98
C LEU A 117 -7.24 -5.61 -3.91
N ASP A 118 -7.39 -4.29 -4.07
CA ASP A 118 -6.27 -3.35 -3.97
C ASP A 118 -5.59 -3.46 -2.60
N ARG A 119 -6.36 -3.45 -1.51
CA ARG A 119 -5.84 -3.61 -0.14
C ARG A 119 -5.11 -4.93 0.07
N ILE A 120 -5.68 -6.04 -0.40
CA ILE A 120 -5.04 -7.36 -0.30
C ILE A 120 -3.69 -7.35 -1.03
N VAL A 121 -3.68 -6.87 -2.26
CA VAL A 121 -2.48 -6.89 -3.11
C VAL A 121 -1.41 -5.92 -2.58
N ALA A 122 -1.81 -4.73 -2.13
CA ALA A 122 -0.96 -3.75 -1.47
C ALA A 122 -0.29 -4.36 -0.22
N MET A 123 -1.04 -5.06 0.62
CA MET A 123 -0.50 -5.77 1.78
C MET A 123 0.50 -6.87 1.38
N ILE A 124 0.20 -7.67 0.36
CA ILE A 124 1.12 -8.71 -0.14
C ILE A 124 2.39 -8.05 -0.70
N TRP A 125 2.27 -6.91 -1.39
CA TRP A 125 3.40 -6.15 -1.91
C TRP A 125 4.28 -5.56 -0.79
N ALA A 126 3.69 -5.03 0.27
CA ALA A 126 4.41 -4.53 1.44
C ALA A 126 5.04 -5.65 2.28
N SER A 127 4.59 -6.90 2.09
CA SER A 127 5.15 -8.05 2.81
C SER A 127 6.62 -8.29 2.45
N PRO A 128 7.49 -8.56 3.45
CA PRO A 128 8.88 -8.86 3.20
C PRO A 128 9.02 -10.10 2.31
N ASP A 129 10.11 -10.17 1.54
CA ASP A 129 10.41 -11.32 0.71
C ASP A 129 10.50 -12.59 1.57
N ALA A 130 9.91 -13.67 1.08
CA ALA A 130 10.19 -14.99 1.59
C ALA A 130 11.61 -15.38 1.13
N TYR A 131 12.56 -15.49 2.06
CA TYR A 131 13.84 -16.12 1.77
C TYR A 131 13.61 -17.63 1.64
N PHE A 132 14.03 -18.20 0.50
CA PHE A 132 13.97 -19.63 0.19
C PHE A 132 15.35 -20.27 0.35
#